data_AF-D8T1R0-F1
#
_entry.id   AF-D8T1R0-F1
#
_cell.length_a   1.000
_cell.length_b   1.000
_cell.length_c   1.000
_cell.angle_alpha   90.00
_cell.angle_beta   90.00
_cell.angle_gamma   90.00
#
_symmetry.space_group_name_H-M   'P 1'
#
loop_
_entity.id
_entity.type
_entity.pdbx_description
1 polymer ?
#
loop_
_entity_poly.entity_id
_entity_poly.type
_entity_poly.pdbx_seq_one_letter_code
_entity_poly.pdbx_strand_id
1 'polypeptide(L)'
;KEDPVKMISTELEFQAMLRDAGEKLVVVEYAESHSVNSKRIYPAMVELSRTCPDVVFRLILADESEETKEMFRREGVAKVPHFIFYKSGEKVHEEEGITEDMLLGDVLYYGDSSSAITQLHSRGDVEALIRKHRDDGKLVVLDVGLKHCGPCVKVYPTVIKLAKKMADTAVFARMHGDENDDCMAFLKERNVVEVPTFLFIRGGEVRGRYVGSGKGELIGEILKHQGV
;
A
#
# COMPACT_ATOMS: atom_id res chain seq x y z
N LYS A 1 -28.65 4.97 2.90
CA LYS A 1 -27.32 5.04 3.57
C LYS A 1 -26.60 6.23 2.99
N GLU A 2 -25.96 7.03 3.83
CA GLU A 2 -25.13 8.17 3.40
C GLU A 2 -23.96 7.67 2.54
N ASP A 3 -23.56 8.46 1.55
CA ASP A 3 -22.40 8.14 0.71
C ASP A 3 -21.11 8.38 1.52
N PRO A 4 -20.26 7.34 1.72
CA PRO A 4 -19.02 7.49 2.47
C PRO A 4 -17.96 8.33 1.74
N VAL A 5 -18.06 8.48 0.42
CA VAL A 5 -17.13 9.31 -0.36
C VAL A 5 -17.66 10.73 -0.38
N LYS A 6 -16.92 11.64 0.26
CA LYS A 6 -17.30 13.05 0.33
C LYS A 6 -16.64 13.85 -0.78
N MET A 7 -17.42 14.75 -1.38
CA MET A 7 -16.91 15.71 -2.35
C MET A 7 -16.12 16.82 -1.63
N ILE A 8 -15.07 17.30 -2.27
CA ILE A 8 -14.29 18.47 -1.85
C ILE A 8 -14.48 19.53 -2.93
N SER A 9 -15.01 20.69 -2.53
CA SER A 9 -15.37 21.76 -3.46
C SER A 9 -14.46 22.97 -3.33
N THR A 10 -13.71 23.06 -2.22
CA THR A 10 -12.84 24.21 -1.91
C THR A 10 -11.45 23.79 -1.46
N GLU A 11 -10.49 24.70 -1.63
CA GLU A 11 -9.12 24.48 -1.17
C GLU A 11 -9.02 24.38 0.35
N LEU A 12 -9.85 25.13 1.08
CA LEU A 12 -9.86 25.08 2.54
C LEU A 12 -10.27 23.70 3.05
N GLU A 13 -11.29 23.09 2.43
CA GLU A 13 -11.74 21.74 2.74
C GLU A 13 -10.66 20.70 2.40
N PHE A 14 -9.99 20.85 1.26
CA PHE A 14 -8.89 19.96 0.86
C PHE A 14 -7.76 19.97 1.90
N GLN A 15 -7.31 21.16 2.28
CA GLN A 15 -6.24 21.32 3.27
C GLN A 15 -6.67 20.85 4.67
N ALA A 16 -7.93 21.11 5.07
CA ALA A 16 -8.47 20.59 6.33
C ALA A 16 -8.51 19.07 6.33
N MET A 17 -8.98 18.46 5.24
CA MET A 17 -9.05 17.01 5.09
C MET A 17 -7.66 16.34 5.21
N LEU A 18 -6.62 16.90 4.55
CA LEU A 18 -5.26 16.37 4.67
C LEU A 18 -4.71 16.49 6.10
N ARG A 19 -4.96 17.62 6.79
CA ARG A 19 -4.54 17.80 8.18
C ARG A 19 -5.26 16.83 9.13
N ASP A 20 -6.58 16.69 8.99
CA ASP A 20 -7.41 15.86 9.85
C ASP A 20 -7.15 14.37 9.65
N ALA A 21 -6.71 13.96 8.46
CA ALA A 21 -6.32 12.58 8.18
C ALA A 21 -5.07 12.14 8.96
N GLY A 22 -4.16 13.06 9.28
CA GLY A 22 -2.89 12.73 9.93
C GLY A 22 -2.09 11.71 9.11
N GLU A 23 -1.79 10.56 9.71
CA GLU A 23 -1.04 9.47 9.07
C GLU A 23 -1.93 8.53 8.23
N LYS A 24 -3.26 8.70 8.25
CA LYS A 24 -4.16 7.90 7.43
C LYS A 24 -3.92 8.20 5.95
N LEU A 25 -4.05 7.16 5.14
CA LEU A 25 -4.05 7.33 3.69
C LEU A 25 -5.31 8.09 3.27
N VAL A 26 -5.11 9.09 2.42
CA VAL A 26 -6.17 9.81 1.71
C VAL A 26 -6.09 9.42 0.25
N VAL A 27 -7.22 9.03 -0.32
CA VAL A 27 -7.37 8.73 -1.75
C VAL A 27 -8.35 9.74 -2.33
N VAL A 28 -7.87 10.52 -3.29
CA VAL A 28 -8.67 11.55 -3.96
C VAL A 28 -8.84 11.17 -5.42
N GLU A 29 -10.07 10.94 -5.84
CA GLU A 29 -10.41 10.87 -7.27
C GLU A 29 -10.63 12.28 -7.80
N TYR A 30 -9.85 12.65 -8.81
CA TYR A 30 -10.10 13.79 -9.68
C TYR A 30 -10.93 13.29 -10.87
N ALA A 31 -12.16 13.76 -10.97
CA ALA A 31 -13.15 13.30 -11.95
C ALA A 31 -13.92 14.46 -12.61
N GLU A 32 -14.77 14.10 -13.57
CA GLU A 32 -15.78 15.00 -14.14
C GLU A 32 -17.15 14.34 -14.03
N SER A 33 -18.20 15.12 -13.77
CA SER A 33 -19.55 14.60 -13.53
C SER A 33 -20.13 13.79 -14.71
N HIS A 34 -19.62 14.03 -15.90
CA HIS A 34 -20.02 13.40 -17.16
C HIS A 34 -19.07 12.29 -17.62
N SER A 35 -17.95 12.06 -16.93
CA SER A 35 -16.98 11.00 -17.24
C SER A 35 -17.57 9.60 -17.02
N VAL A 36 -17.63 8.80 -18.09
CA VAL A 36 -18.09 7.40 -18.02
C VAL A 36 -17.13 6.54 -17.22
N ASN A 37 -15.83 6.76 -17.35
CA ASN A 37 -14.83 5.97 -16.64
C ASN A 37 -14.86 6.27 -15.13
N SER A 38 -15.05 7.53 -14.73
CA SER A 38 -15.25 7.90 -13.32
C SER A 38 -16.50 7.25 -12.74
N LYS A 39 -17.63 7.27 -13.48
CA LYS A 39 -18.85 6.56 -13.06
C LYS A 39 -18.66 5.05 -12.92
N ARG A 40 -17.79 4.44 -13.72
CA ARG A 40 -17.50 3.00 -13.66
C ARG A 40 -16.64 2.62 -12.46
N ILE A 41 -15.66 3.42 -12.07
CA ILE A 41 -14.77 3.13 -10.94
C ILE A 41 -15.38 3.52 -9.58
N TYR A 42 -16.30 4.48 -9.55
CA TYR A 42 -16.92 5.00 -8.32
C TYR A 42 -17.49 3.91 -7.38
N PRO A 43 -18.19 2.86 -7.84
CA PRO A 43 -18.66 1.79 -6.96
C PRO A 43 -17.54 1.08 -6.20
N ALA A 44 -16.37 0.87 -6.82
CA ALA A 44 -15.22 0.29 -6.17
C ALA A 44 -14.65 1.24 -5.10
N MET A 45 -14.60 2.54 -5.37
CA MET A 45 -14.21 3.54 -4.36
C MET A 45 -15.15 3.53 -3.14
N VAL A 46 -16.46 3.43 -3.37
CA VAL A 46 -17.46 3.30 -2.30
C VAL A 46 -17.27 1.98 -1.52
N GLU A 47 -17.00 0.87 -2.19
CA GLU A 47 -16.73 -0.41 -1.53
C GLU A 47 -15.46 -0.37 -0.66
N LEU A 48 -14.38 0.21 -1.20
CA LEU A 48 -13.11 0.38 -0.48
C LEU A 48 -13.27 1.29 0.73
N SER A 49 -14.02 2.39 0.63
CA SER A 49 -14.29 3.26 1.78
C SER A 49 -15.01 2.55 2.93
N ARG A 50 -15.78 1.49 2.63
CA ARG A 50 -16.49 0.69 3.65
C ARG A 50 -15.63 -0.43 4.22
N THR A 51 -14.72 -0.98 3.41
CA THR A 51 -13.88 -2.14 3.78
C THR A 51 -12.53 -1.72 4.35
N CYS A 52 -12.10 -0.48 4.11
CA CYS A 52 -10.88 0.14 4.61
C CYS A 52 -11.22 1.42 5.40
N PRO A 53 -11.82 1.31 6.60
CA PRO A 53 -12.28 2.48 7.37
C PRO A 53 -11.14 3.41 7.86
N ASP A 54 -9.89 2.92 7.82
CA ASP A 54 -8.69 3.71 8.12
C ASP A 54 -8.14 4.48 6.91
N VAL A 55 -8.83 4.42 5.77
CA VAL A 55 -8.50 5.16 4.55
C VAL A 55 -9.61 6.17 4.26
N VAL A 56 -9.22 7.40 3.93
CA VAL A 56 -10.11 8.53 3.68
C VAL A 56 -10.30 8.68 2.17
N PHE A 57 -11.52 8.47 1.67
CA PHE A 57 -11.83 8.62 0.25
C PHE A 57 -12.53 9.96 -0.03
N ARG A 58 -12.08 10.67 -1.07
CA ARG A 58 -12.63 11.96 -1.50
C ARG A 58 -12.77 12.03 -3.01
N LEU A 59 -13.70 12.87 -3.46
CA LEU A 59 -13.98 13.15 -4.86
C LEU A 59 -13.84 14.65 -5.12
N ILE A 60 -13.17 15.03 -6.20
CA ILE A 60 -13.15 16.40 -6.71
C ILE A 60 -13.67 16.37 -8.15
N LEU A 61 -14.67 17.20 -8.45
CA LEU A 61 -15.25 17.30 -9.78
C LEU A 61 -14.75 18.58 -10.49
N ALA A 62 -14.04 18.42 -11.61
CA ALA A 62 -13.48 19.54 -12.36
C ALA A 62 -14.55 20.50 -12.90
N ASP A 63 -15.76 19.99 -13.16
CA ASP A 63 -16.87 20.73 -13.74
C ASP A 63 -17.82 21.33 -12.69
N GLU A 64 -17.43 21.34 -11.41
CA GLU A 64 -18.23 21.90 -10.32
C GLU A 64 -18.03 23.42 -10.14
N SER A 65 -16.79 23.90 -10.07
CA SER A 65 -16.49 25.31 -9.82
C SER A 65 -15.14 25.73 -10.43
N GLU A 66 -14.85 27.04 -10.49
CA GLU A 66 -13.51 27.50 -10.88
C GLU A 66 -12.43 27.11 -9.85
N GLU A 67 -12.82 26.92 -8.59
CA GLU A 67 -11.90 26.50 -7.52
C GLU A 67 -11.50 25.04 -7.72
N THR A 68 -12.44 24.13 -8.01
CA THR A 68 -12.11 22.74 -8.29
C THR A 68 -11.28 22.60 -9.57
N LYS A 69 -11.53 23.44 -10.60
CA LYS A 69 -10.66 23.51 -11.79
C LYS A 69 -9.23 23.94 -11.46
N GLU A 70 -9.05 24.88 -10.53
CA GLU A 70 -7.72 25.30 -10.10
C GLU A 70 -6.99 24.17 -9.34
N MET A 71 -7.71 23.37 -8.54
CA MET A 71 -7.13 22.19 -7.90
C MET A 71 -6.59 21.18 -8.93
N PHE A 72 -7.31 20.97 -10.04
CA PHE A 72 -6.82 20.15 -11.16
C PHE A 72 -5.54 20.71 -11.76
N ARG A 73 -5.48 22.03 -12.00
CA ARG A 73 -4.28 22.69 -12.56
C ARG A 73 -3.08 22.56 -11.62
N ARG A 74 -3.28 22.78 -10.31
CA ARG A 74 -2.23 22.65 -9.31
C ARG A 74 -1.65 21.24 -9.26
N GLU A 75 -2.51 20.23 -9.29
CA GLU A 75 -2.06 18.83 -9.27
C GLU A 75 -1.55 18.33 -10.62
N GLY A 76 -1.69 19.11 -11.70
CA GLY A 76 -1.28 18.71 -13.05
C GLY A 76 -2.19 17.64 -13.67
N VAL A 77 -3.44 17.53 -13.22
CA VAL A 77 -4.39 16.53 -13.70
C VAL A 77 -4.92 16.96 -15.08
N ALA A 78 -4.54 16.20 -16.11
CA ALA A 78 -4.91 16.47 -17.50
C ALA A 78 -6.02 15.55 -18.03
N LYS A 79 -6.29 14.42 -17.36
CA LYS A 79 -7.26 13.40 -17.79
C LYS A 79 -7.98 12.83 -16.57
N VAL A 80 -9.18 12.31 -16.80
CA VAL A 80 -10.01 11.71 -15.74
C VAL A 80 -10.47 10.29 -16.13
N PRO A 81 -10.63 9.38 -15.15
CA PRO A 81 -10.34 9.56 -13.73
C PRO A 81 -8.83 9.60 -13.46
N HIS A 82 -8.42 10.41 -12.49
CA HIS A 82 -7.05 10.46 -11.98
C HIS A 82 -7.09 10.31 -10.47
N PHE A 83 -6.35 9.35 -9.94
CA PHE A 83 -6.31 9.11 -8.50
C PHE A 83 -5.00 9.65 -7.95
N ILE A 84 -5.10 10.40 -6.85
CA ILE A 84 -3.93 10.85 -6.10
C ILE A 84 -4.06 10.38 -4.66
N PHE A 85 -2.98 9.79 -4.17
CA PHE A 85 -2.85 9.21 -2.86
C PHE A 85 -1.96 10.12 -2.01
N TYR A 86 -2.45 10.50 -0.84
CA TYR A 86 -1.72 11.32 0.11
C TYR A 86 -1.56 10.59 1.44
N LYS A 87 -0.41 10.73 2.07
CA LYS A 87 -0.15 10.23 3.42
C LYS A 87 0.68 11.24 4.17
N SER A 88 0.29 11.56 5.41
CA SER A 88 0.96 12.60 6.20
C SER A 88 1.06 13.96 5.49
N GLY A 89 0.04 14.28 4.67
CA GLY A 89 -0.03 15.52 3.89
C GLY A 89 0.80 15.53 2.60
N GLU A 90 1.57 14.49 2.30
CA GLU A 90 2.41 14.41 1.10
C GLU A 90 1.81 13.47 0.06
N LYS A 91 2.00 13.79 -1.22
CA LYS A 91 1.63 12.90 -2.34
C LYS A 91 2.57 11.69 -2.33
N VAL A 92 2.01 10.50 -2.13
CA VAL A 92 2.78 9.23 -2.09
C VAL A 92 2.59 8.37 -3.33
N HIS A 93 1.52 8.59 -4.09
CA HIS A 93 1.27 7.88 -5.34
C HIS A 93 0.21 8.62 -6.18
N GLU A 94 0.21 8.39 -7.48
CA GLU A 94 -0.85 8.81 -8.38
C GLU A 94 -0.97 7.84 -9.55
N GLU A 95 -2.17 7.74 -10.10
CA GLU A 95 -2.48 6.84 -11.22
C GLU A 95 -3.49 7.50 -12.16
N GLU A 96 -3.18 7.50 -13.45
CA GLU A 96 -4.06 7.99 -14.51
C GLU A 96 -4.84 6.80 -15.08
N GLY A 97 -6.17 6.80 -14.98
CA GLY A 97 -6.98 5.70 -15.51
C GLY A 97 -6.72 4.39 -14.76
N ILE A 98 -7.41 4.20 -13.64
CA ILE A 98 -7.23 3.05 -12.77
C ILE A 98 -8.29 1.96 -13.00
N THR A 99 -7.89 0.70 -12.87
CA THR A 99 -8.85 -0.43 -12.78
C THR A 99 -9.19 -0.72 -11.32
N GLU A 100 -10.30 -1.43 -11.07
CA GLU A 100 -10.70 -1.80 -9.70
C GLU A 100 -9.61 -2.58 -8.94
N ASP A 101 -8.95 -3.52 -9.63
CA ASP A 101 -7.87 -4.34 -9.07
C ASP A 101 -6.62 -3.50 -8.75
N MET A 102 -6.29 -2.51 -9.59
CA MET A 102 -5.19 -1.58 -9.33
C MET A 102 -5.51 -0.69 -8.13
N LEU A 103 -6.70 -0.09 -8.10
CA LEU A 103 -7.14 0.77 -7.00
C LEU A 103 -7.11 0.01 -5.66
N LEU A 104 -7.61 -1.24 -5.64
CA LEU A 104 -7.51 -2.11 -4.47
C LEU A 104 -6.04 -2.36 -4.08
N GLY A 105 -5.18 -2.66 -5.05
CA GLY A 105 -3.75 -2.86 -4.84
C GLY A 105 -3.09 -1.66 -4.18
N ASP A 106 -3.29 -0.46 -4.73
CA ASP A 106 -2.70 0.79 -4.24
C ASP A 106 -3.23 1.15 -2.86
N VAL A 107 -4.55 1.07 -2.65
CA VAL A 107 -5.17 1.31 -1.34
C VAL A 107 -4.58 0.40 -0.28
N LEU A 108 -4.43 -0.89 -0.57
CA LEU A 108 -3.84 -1.84 0.38
C LEU A 108 -2.37 -1.53 0.60
N TYR A 109 -1.60 -1.28 -0.46
CA TYR A 109 -0.16 -1.08 -0.39
C TYR A 109 0.22 0.20 0.35
N TYR A 110 -0.35 1.36 -0.01
CA TYR A 110 -0.03 2.65 0.63
C TYR A 110 -0.81 2.90 1.93
N GLY A 111 -1.92 2.18 2.12
CA GLY A 111 -2.79 2.35 3.28
C GLY A 111 -2.20 1.79 4.58
N ASP A 112 -1.24 0.86 4.49
CA ASP A 112 -0.65 0.14 5.62
C ASP A 112 -1.67 -0.43 6.62
N SER A 113 -2.91 -0.64 6.19
CA SER A 113 -4.07 -0.81 7.08
C SER A 113 -4.26 -2.25 7.57
N SER A 114 -3.28 -3.13 7.32
CA SER A 114 -3.37 -4.54 7.70
C SER A 114 -2.55 -4.82 8.96
N SER A 115 -3.23 -4.91 10.11
CA SER A 115 -2.63 -5.31 11.40
C SER A 115 -1.91 -6.66 11.38
N ALA A 116 -2.14 -7.49 10.36
CA ALA A 116 -1.48 -8.78 10.18
C ALA A 116 -0.04 -8.67 9.63
N ILE A 117 0.37 -7.51 9.12
CA ILE A 117 1.71 -7.29 8.56
C ILE A 117 2.40 -6.17 9.35
N THR A 118 3.59 -6.43 9.88
CA THR A 118 4.37 -5.40 10.56
C THR A 118 5.17 -4.58 9.54
N GLN A 119 4.98 -3.26 9.50
CA GLN A 119 5.86 -2.36 8.77
C GLN A 119 7.15 -2.16 9.56
N LEU A 120 8.30 -2.32 8.89
CA LEU A 120 9.63 -2.14 9.45
C LEU A 120 10.30 -0.95 8.75
N HIS A 121 10.95 -0.09 9.54
CA HIS A 121 11.50 1.19 9.08
C HIS A 121 13.02 1.26 9.19
N SER A 122 13.65 0.19 9.68
CA SER A 122 15.08 0.13 9.93
C SER A 122 15.57 -1.32 9.97
N ARG A 123 16.89 -1.50 9.86
CA ARG A 123 17.54 -2.78 10.15
C ARG A 123 17.28 -3.20 11.60
N GLY A 124 17.28 -2.25 12.52
CA GLY A 124 16.98 -2.50 13.93
C GLY A 124 15.62 -3.16 14.14
N ASP A 125 14.60 -2.72 13.40
CA ASP A 125 13.25 -3.31 13.45
C ASP A 125 13.26 -4.74 12.94
N VAL A 126 13.97 -5.00 11.82
CA VAL A 126 14.13 -6.36 11.27
C VAL A 126 14.80 -7.26 12.29
N GLU A 127 15.91 -6.84 12.90
CA GLU A 127 16.62 -7.62 13.91
C GLU A 127 15.79 -7.85 15.18
N ALA A 128 15.01 -6.85 15.60
CA ALA A 128 14.10 -6.98 16.72
C ALA A 128 12.99 -8.01 16.44
N LEU A 129 12.40 -7.98 15.25
CA LEU A 129 11.39 -8.95 14.82
C LEU A 129 11.95 -10.38 14.77
N ILE A 130 13.12 -10.54 14.16
CA ILE A 130 13.80 -11.85 14.06
C ILE A 130 14.10 -12.42 15.45
N ARG A 131 14.54 -11.56 16.38
CA ARG A 131 14.82 -11.96 17.77
C ARG A 131 13.55 -12.37 18.51
N LYS A 132 12.46 -11.61 18.33
CA LYS A 132 11.16 -11.89 18.94
C LYS A 132 10.61 -13.26 18.53
N HIS A 133 10.83 -13.66 17.28
CA HIS A 133 10.34 -14.92 16.70
C HIS A 133 11.45 -15.97 16.51
N ARG A 134 12.55 -15.86 17.26
CA ARG A 134 13.66 -16.81 17.15
C ARG A 134 13.29 -18.19 17.68
N ASP A 135 12.65 -18.22 18.84
CA ASP A 135 12.45 -19.44 19.63
C ASP A 135 11.00 -19.94 19.63
N ASP A 136 10.07 -19.20 19.02
CA ASP A 136 8.65 -19.59 18.94
C ASP A 136 8.32 -20.51 17.75
N GLY A 137 9.34 -20.86 16.96
CA GLY A 137 9.25 -21.76 15.82
C GLY A 137 8.50 -21.19 14.62
N LYS A 138 8.07 -19.92 14.64
CA LYS A 138 7.37 -19.30 13.50
C LYS A 138 8.34 -18.96 12.38
N LEU A 139 7.85 -19.04 11.14
CA LEU A 139 8.56 -18.53 9.97
C LEU A 139 8.34 -17.02 9.86
N VAL A 140 9.41 -16.22 9.89
CA VAL A 140 9.32 -14.79 9.52
C VAL A 140 9.44 -14.67 8.01
N VAL A 141 8.41 -14.10 7.39
CA VAL A 141 8.37 -13.76 5.96
C VAL A 141 8.52 -12.26 5.84
N LEU A 142 9.69 -11.81 5.41
CA LEU A 142 10.00 -10.40 5.22
C LEU A 142 9.86 -10.02 3.74
N ASP A 143 8.84 -9.23 3.41
CA ASP A 143 8.58 -8.63 2.10
C ASP A 143 9.35 -7.32 1.94
N VAL A 144 10.41 -7.34 1.14
CA VAL A 144 11.24 -6.17 0.84
C VAL A 144 10.77 -5.56 -0.48
N GLY A 145 10.10 -4.40 -0.39
CA GLY A 145 9.62 -3.60 -1.51
C GLY A 145 10.27 -2.22 -1.58
N LEU A 146 9.74 -1.34 -2.43
CA LEU A 146 10.10 0.07 -2.53
C LEU A 146 8.85 0.95 -2.52
N LYS A 147 8.98 2.24 -2.20
CA LYS A 147 7.83 3.17 -2.16
C LYS A 147 7.09 3.21 -3.50
N HIS A 148 7.83 3.23 -4.62
CA HIS A 148 7.24 3.23 -5.95
C HIS A 148 7.60 1.96 -6.71
N CYS A 149 6.75 0.94 -6.64
CA CYS A 149 7.01 -0.37 -7.23
C CYS A 149 5.71 -1.09 -7.62
N GLY A 150 5.35 -1.02 -8.90
CA GLY A 150 4.15 -1.69 -9.44
C GLY A 150 4.10 -3.20 -9.15
N PRO A 151 5.19 -3.98 -9.34
CA PRO A 151 5.21 -5.40 -8.96
C PRO A 151 4.97 -5.65 -7.45
N CYS A 152 5.45 -4.74 -6.59
CA CYS A 152 5.25 -4.81 -5.14
C CYS A 152 3.77 -4.59 -4.78
N VAL A 153 3.15 -3.55 -5.35
CA VAL A 153 1.70 -3.29 -5.23
C VAL A 153 0.90 -4.51 -5.67
N LYS A 154 1.25 -5.09 -6.83
CA LYS A 154 0.51 -6.22 -7.43
C LYS A 154 0.49 -7.46 -6.53
N VAL A 155 1.61 -7.79 -5.86
CA VAL A 155 1.68 -8.99 -5.00
C VAL A 155 1.09 -8.76 -3.62
N TYR A 156 1.06 -7.51 -3.14
CA TYR A 156 0.71 -7.20 -1.76
C TYR A 156 -0.68 -7.69 -1.28
N PRO A 157 -1.77 -7.65 -2.08
CA PRO A 157 -3.05 -8.26 -1.71
C PRO A 157 -2.94 -9.77 -1.42
N THR A 158 -2.02 -10.47 -2.08
CA THR A 158 -1.71 -11.87 -1.79
C THR A 158 -0.99 -11.99 -0.44
N VAL A 159 -0.01 -11.13 -0.17
CA VAL A 159 0.74 -11.11 1.09
C VAL A 159 -0.19 -10.92 2.29
N ILE A 160 -1.15 -9.97 2.22
CA ILE A 160 -2.17 -9.77 3.26
C ILE A 160 -3.00 -11.03 3.49
N LYS A 161 -3.45 -11.69 2.41
CA LYS A 161 -4.25 -12.92 2.51
C LYS A 161 -3.45 -14.06 3.17
N LEU A 162 -2.17 -14.18 2.84
CA LEU A 162 -1.30 -15.19 3.45
C LEU A 162 -1.00 -14.88 4.91
N ALA A 163 -0.68 -13.63 5.24
CA ALA A 163 -0.47 -13.18 6.62
C ALA A 163 -1.64 -13.54 7.55
N LYS A 164 -2.87 -13.30 7.09
CA LYS A 164 -4.08 -13.67 7.84
C LYS A 164 -4.26 -15.19 7.96
N LYS A 165 -4.04 -15.94 6.88
CA LYS A 165 -4.25 -17.40 6.86
C LYS A 165 -3.18 -18.18 7.63
N MET A 166 -2.00 -17.62 7.79
CA MET A 166 -0.81 -18.30 8.30
C MET A 166 -0.36 -17.74 9.66
N ALA A 167 -1.20 -16.94 10.33
CA ALA A 167 -0.85 -16.22 11.57
C ALA A 167 -0.35 -17.13 12.72
N ASP A 168 -0.79 -18.40 12.72
CA ASP A 168 -0.35 -19.39 13.72
C ASP A 168 1.05 -19.93 13.45
N THR A 169 1.50 -19.94 12.19
CA THR A 169 2.73 -20.63 11.75
C THR A 169 3.78 -19.68 11.16
N ALA A 170 3.40 -18.47 10.78
CA ALA A 170 4.26 -17.47 10.18
C ALA A 170 3.91 -16.06 10.65
N VAL A 171 4.92 -15.19 10.63
CA VAL A 171 4.81 -13.76 10.89
C VAL A 171 5.23 -13.04 9.63
N PHE A 172 4.37 -12.15 9.15
CA PHE A 172 4.64 -11.37 7.96
C PHE A 172 5.06 -9.95 8.37
N ALA A 173 6.11 -9.48 7.73
CA ALA A 173 6.55 -8.10 7.85
C ALA A 173 6.94 -7.57 6.48
N ARG A 174 6.92 -6.26 6.33
CA ARG A 174 7.36 -5.59 5.12
C ARG A 174 8.26 -4.42 5.44
N MET A 175 9.10 -4.05 4.49
CA MET A 175 9.91 -2.83 4.56
C MET A 175 9.99 -2.16 3.19
N HIS A 176 10.13 -0.84 3.18
CA HIS A 176 10.51 -0.10 1.98
C HIS A 176 12.02 0.11 2.00
N GLY A 177 12.71 -0.45 1.01
CA GLY A 177 14.16 -0.40 0.91
C GLY A 177 14.73 0.99 0.63
N ASP A 178 13.94 1.87 0.01
CA ASP A 178 14.22 3.26 -0.31
C ASP A 178 13.65 4.24 0.72
N GLU A 179 13.29 3.76 1.91
CA GLU A 179 12.71 4.64 2.93
C GLU A 179 13.72 5.61 3.52
N ASN A 180 14.91 5.11 3.88
CA ASN A 180 16.00 5.83 4.50
C ASN A 180 17.34 5.09 4.32
N ASP A 181 18.44 5.70 4.75
CA ASP A 181 19.80 5.15 4.59
C ASP A 181 20.00 3.79 5.26
N ASP A 182 19.35 3.54 6.40
CA ASP A 182 19.47 2.27 7.14
C ASP A 182 18.74 1.13 6.39
N CYS A 183 17.56 1.40 5.83
CA CYS A 183 16.88 0.46 4.93
C CYS A 183 17.73 0.17 3.68
N MET A 184 18.32 1.18 3.06
CA MET A 184 19.19 0.99 1.89
C MET A 184 20.44 0.17 2.24
N ALA A 185 21.03 0.38 3.42
CA ALA A 185 22.14 -0.41 3.91
C ALA A 185 21.73 -1.88 4.13
N PHE A 186 20.54 -2.13 4.66
CA PHE A 186 19.99 -3.48 4.83
C PHE A 186 19.85 -4.21 3.49
N LEU A 187 19.31 -3.55 2.45
CA LEU A 187 19.21 -4.14 1.10
C LEU A 187 20.58 -4.60 0.59
N LYS A 188 21.61 -3.76 0.73
CA LYS A 188 22.98 -4.08 0.33
C LYS A 188 23.55 -5.26 1.11
N GLU A 189 23.39 -5.26 2.44
CA GLU A 189 23.86 -6.34 3.33
C GLU A 189 23.22 -7.69 2.98
N ARG A 190 21.92 -7.68 2.68
CA ARG A 190 21.17 -8.89 2.31
C ARG A 190 21.27 -9.25 0.83
N ASN A 191 22.01 -8.47 0.04
CA ASN A 191 22.13 -8.62 -1.40
C ASN A 191 20.75 -8.69 -2.09
N VAL A 192 19.87 -7.75 -1.73
CA VAL A 192 18.58 -7.52 -2.38
C VAL A 192 18.81 -6.54 -3.51
N VAL A 193 18.77 -7.05 -4.75
CA VAL A 193 19.04 -6.28 -5.97
C VAL A 193 17.75 -5.92 -6.70
N GLU A 194 16.73 -6.78 -6.59
CA GLU A 194 15.44 -6.64 -7.25
C GLU A 194 14.33 -6.70 -6.21
N VAL A 195 13.23 -6.00 -6.47
CA VAL A 195 12.04 -6.01 -5.61
C VAL A 195 10.79 -6.38 -6.41
N PRO A 196 9.78 -7.02 -5.78
CA PRO A 196 9.77 -7.46 -4.38
C PRO A 196 10.70 -8.67 -4.16
N THR A 197 11.42 -8.66 -3.04
CA THR A 197 12.19 -9.81 -2.55
C THR A 197 11.63 -10.25 -1.21
N PHE A 198 11.29 -11.52 -1.11
CA PHE A 198 10.84 -12.16 0.12
C PHE A 198 12.01 -12.90 0.77
N LEU A 199 12.33 -12.58 2.01
CA LEU A 199 13.31 -13.32 2.82
C LEU A 199 12.56 -14.22 3.81
N PHE A 200 12.93 -15.50 3.83
CA PHE A 200 12.35 -16.51 4.72
C PHE A 200 13.31 -16.77 5.87
N ILE A 201 12.89 -16.45 7.10
CA ILE A 201 13.78 -16.43 8.27
C ILE A 201 13.21 -17.33 9.36
N ARG A 202 14.04 -18.25 9.89
CA ARG A 202 13.64 -19.18 10.96
C ARG A 202 14.83 -19.49 11.88
N GLY A 203 14.60 -19.45 13.19
CA GLY A 203 15.66 -19.66 14.17
C GLY A 203 16.75 -18.57 14.13
N GLY A 204 16.39 -17.35 13.71
CA GLY A 204 17.34 -16.24 13.61
C GLY A 204 18.12 -16.15 12.29
N GLU A 205 17.94 -17.10 11.36
CA GLU A 205 18.73 -17.20 10.14
C GLU A 205 17.86 -17.13 8.88
N VAL A 206 18.38 -16.50 7.82
CA VAL A 206 17.75 -16.53 6.49
C VAL A 206 17.89 -17.95 5.92
N ARG A 207 16.78 -18.65 5.76
CA ARG A 207 16.69 -20.02 5.22
C ARG A 207 16.47 -20.04 3.71
N GLY A 208 15.97 -18.95 3.14
CA GLY A 208 15.72 -18.85 1.71
C GLY A 208 15.28 -17.46 1.30
N ARG A 209 15.12 -17.30 -0.02
CA ARG A 209 14.57 -16.07 -0.61
C ARG A 209 13.78 -16.39 -1.87
N TYR A 210 12.82 -15.52 -2.18
CA TYR A 210 12.11 -15.51 -3.45
C TYR A 210 12.11 -14.09 -4.02
N VAL A 211 12.37 -13.96 -5.32
CA VAL A 211 12.38 -12.68 -6.03
C VAL A 211 11.26 -12.69 -7.05
N GLY A 212 10.37 -11.71 -6.99
CA GLY A 212 9.27 -11.53 -7.93
C GLY A 212 7.88 -11.46 -7.30
N SER A 213 6.88 -11.20 -8.14
CA SER A 213 5.49 -10.93 -7.74
C SER A 213 4.52 -12.08 -8.07
N GLY A 214 5.04 -13.28 -8.30
CA GLY A 214 4.26 -14.45 -8.70
C GLY A 214 3.50 -15.04 -7.51
N LYS A 215 2.17 -15.04 -7.56
CA LYS A 215 1.32 -15.50 -6.45
C LYS A 215 1.54 -16.99 -6.14
N GLY A 216 1.63 -17.84 -7.16
CA GLY A 216 1.77 -19.29 -6.96
C GLY A 216 3.16 -19.65 -6.45
N GLU A 217 4.17 -19.01 -7.02
CA GLU A 217 5.58 -19.16 -6.69
C GLU A 217 5.85 -18.70 -5.25
N LEU A 218 5.32 -17.54 -4.85
CA LEU A 218 5.44 -17.05 -3.47
C LEU A 218 4.84 -18.04 -2.47
N ILE A 219 3.64 -18.56 -2.74
CA ILE A 219 2.99 -19.55 -1.87
C ILE A 219 3.84 -20.82 -1.78
N GLY A 220 4.35 -21.32 -2.91
CA GLY A 220 5.20 -22.50 -2.97
C GLY A 220 6.47 -22.35 -2.13
N GLU A 221 7.16 -21.21 -2.25
CA GLU A 221 8.39 -20.94 -1.50
C GLU A 221 8.11 -20.78 0.01
N ILE A 222 7.02 -20.12 0.41
CA ILE A 222 6.65 -20.05 1.84
C ILE A 222 6.41 -21.45 2.40
N LEU A 223 5.61 -22.29 1.72
CA LEU A 223 5.29 -23.64 2.19
C LEU A 223 6.53 -24.53 2.32
N LYS A 224 7.48 -24.41 1.39
CA LYS A 224 8.77 -25.10 1.44
C LYS A 224 9.57 -24.76 2.69
N HIS A 225 9.49 -23.52 3.18
CA HIS A 225 10.22 -23.06 4.35
C HIS A 225 9.44 -23.17 5.68
N GLN A 226 8.13 -23.42 5.65
CA GLN A 226 7.33 -23.67 6.87
C GLN A 226 7.55 -25.07 7.49
N GLY A 227 7.88 -26.07 6.67
CA GLY A 227 8.03 -27.46 7.09
C GLY A 227 9.44 -27.87 7.58
N VAL A 228 10.39 -26.94 7.66
CA VAL A 228 11.81 -27.20 8.01
C VAL A 228 12.07 -27.08 9.51
#